data_AF-A0A432QZU8-F1
#
_entry.id   AF-A0A432QZU8-F1
#
_cell.length_a   1.000
_cell.length_b   1.000
_cell.length_c   1.000
_cell.angle_alpha   90.00
_cell.angle_beta   90.00
_cell.angle_gamma   90.00
#
_symmetry.space_group_name_H-M   'P 1'
#
loop_
_entity.id
_entity.type
_entity.pdbx_description
1 polymer ?
#
loop_
_entity_poly.entity_id
_entity_poly.type
_entity_poly.pdbx_seq_one_letter_code
_entity_poly.pdbx_strand_id
1 'polypeptide(L)'
;YIKYLLGIRKVPPDWDEYIWVDKFDFWAVGWGMLAIGITGWMLWLPEVFTGYLGLPPETIQIAYLMHSDEAVLALGWIALVHMYIVHYGPNKFPMDWIWLSGTASEVEWIEERPRSYRRIIKAVAENEPHLLEKYPFLKERYEFVLEVEKLPEEEMIKRMHEYAHHLLEKEVEGRTA
;
A
#
# COMPACT_ATOMS: atom_id res chain seq x y z
N TYR A 1 15.03 -0.58 0.36
CA TYR A 1 14.49 0.51 -0.46
C TYR A 1 15.50 1.63 -0.70
N ILE A 2 16.10 2.23 0.34
CA ILE A 2 17.08 3.33 0.17
C ILE A 2 18.23 2.96 -0.81
N LYS A 3 18.80 1.76 -0.69
CA LYS A 3 19.83 1.27 -1.65
C LYS A 3 19.35 1.23 -3.11
N TYR A 4 18.06 0.97 -3.34
CA TYR A 4 17.47 0.98 -4.68
C TYR A 4 17.31 2.42 -5.20
N LEU A 5 16.81 3.33 -4.36
CA LEU A 5 16.70 4.76 -4.70
C LEU A 5 18.07 5.39 -5.00
N LEU A 6 19.11 4.98 -4.27
CA LEU A 6 20.49 5.42 -4.51
C LEU A 6 21.17 4.71 -5.71
N GLY A 7 20.46 3.82 -6.42
CA GLY A 7 20.98 3.08 -7.57
C GLY A 7 22.01 1.99 -7.23
N ILE A 8 22.28 1.73 -5.95
CA ILE A 8 23.21 0.69 -5.51
C ILE A 8 22.63 -0.71 -5.78
N ARG A 9 21.32 -0.87 -5.58
CA ARG A 9 20.57 -2.08 -5.93
C ARG A 9 19.84 -1.81 -7.25
N LYS A 10 19.92 -2.74 -8.20
CA LYS A 10 19.32 -2.57 -9.55
C LYS A 10 17.83 -2.87 -9.61
N VAL A 11 17.33 -3.69 -8.69
CA VAL A 11 15.91 -4.09 -8.63
C VAL A 11 15.24 -3.52 -7.39
N PRO A 12 13.93 -3.23 -7.42
CA PRO A 12 13.21 -2.80 -6.22
C PRO A 12 13.27 -3.88 -5.13
N PRO A 13 12.99 -3.54 -3.86
CA PRO A 13 12.76 -4.55 -2.82
C PRO A 13 11.63 -5.51 -3.22
N ASP A 14 11.72 -6.75 -2.76
CA ASP A 14 10.65 -7.73 -2.94
C ASP A 14 9.46 -7.38 -2.04
N TRP A 15 8.49 -6.66 -2.60
CA TRP A 15 7.36 -6.11 -1.86
C TRP A 15 6.27 -7.14 -1.60
N ASP A 16 5.84 -7.19 -0.33
CA ASP A 16 4.60 -7.86 0.08
C ASP A 16 3.42 -6.90 -0.08
N GLU A 17 2.26 -7.28 0.44
CA GLU A 17 0.98 -6.60 0.26
C GLU A 17 0.98 -5.12 0.64
N TYR A 18 1.71 -4.79 1.71
CA TYR A 18 1.93 -3.40 2.16
C TYR A 18 3.40 -3.04 2.06
N ILE A 19 3.70 -2.03 1.24
CA ILE A 19 5.03 -1.46 1.13
C ILE A 19 5.32 -0.52 2.30
N TRP A 20 6.55 -0.04 2.39
CA TRP A 20 6.95 0.82 3.50
C TRP A 20 6.15 2.14 3.55
N VAL A 21 5.73 2.67 2.39
CA VAL A 21 4.91 3.88 2.29
C VAL A 21 3.54 3.61 2.88
N ASP A 22 2.84 2.54 2.47
CA ASP A 22 1.53 2.16 3.01
C ASP A 22 1.57 2.02 4.54
N LYS A 23 2.66 1.43 5.06
CA LYS A 23 2.87 1.29 6.50
C LYS A 23 3.09 2.64 7.17
N PHE A 24 3.88 3.52 6.56
CA PHE A 24 4.07 4.88 7.07
C PHE A 24 2.75 5.64 7.11
N ASP A 25 1.97 5.64 6.03
CA ASP A 25 0.66 6.28 5.94
C ASP A 25 -0.29 5.76 7.02
N PHE A 26 -0.33 4.46 7.23
CA PHE A 26 -1.15 3.85 8.28
C PHE A 26 -0.77 4.36 9.68
N TRP A 27 0.52 4.37 10.00
CA TRP A 27 0.99 4.87 11.31
C TRP A 27 0.81 6.38 11.46
N ALA A 28 1.11 7.15 10.42
CA ALA A 28 1.01 8.61 10.42
C ALA A 28 -0.44 9.03 10.66
N VAL A 29 -1.40 8.45 9.94
CA VAL A 29 -2.83 8.73 10.14
C VAL A 29 -3.28 8.30 11.54
N GLY A 30 -2.85 7.14 12.03
CA GLY A 30 -3.21 6.67 13.38
C GLY A 30 -2.78 7.66 14.47
N TRP A 31 -1.54 8.16 14.42
CA TRP A 31 -1.05 9.18 15.34
C TRP A 31 -1.75 10.53 15.15
N GLY A 32 -1.93 10.95 13.90
CA GLY A 32 -2.60 12.21 13.57
C GLY A 32 -4.04 12.25 14.05
N MET A 33 -4.79 11.15 13.91
CA MET A 33 -6.16 11.02 14.43
C MET A 33 -6.23 11.21 15.95
N LEU A 34 -5.29 10.64 16.71
CA LEU A 34 -5.22 10.83 18.15
C LEU A 34 -4.88 12.29 18.50
N ALA A 35 -3.87 12.86 17.85
CA ALA A 35 -3.44 14.23 18.09
C ALA A 35 -4.57 15.23 17.79
N ILE A 36 -5.14 15.19 16.58
CA ILE A 36 -6.21 16.10 16.16
C ILE A 36 -7.52 15.84 16.93
N GLY A 37 -7.85 14.57 17.22
CA GLY A 37 -9.07 14.19 17.93
C GLY A 37 -9.07 14.64 19.40
N ILE A 38 -7.98 14.37 20.13
CA ILE A 38 -7.86 14.76 21.54
C ILE A 38 -7.81 16.28 21.67
N THR A 39 -6.93 16.93 20.90
CA THR A 39 -6.77 18.39 20.96
C THR A 39 -8.03 19.12 20.49
N GLY A 40 -8.72 18.60 19.47
CA GLY A 40 -9.99 19.15 19.00
C GLY A 40 -11.08 19.05 20.05
N TRP A 41 -11.14 17.92 20.78
CA TRP A 41 -12.09 17.77 21.88
C TRP A 41 -11.80 18.73 23.04
N MET A 42 -10.53 18.96 23.35
CA MET A 42 -10.10 19.94 24.36
C MET A 42 -10.46 21.38 23.96
N LEU A 43 -10.29 21.73 22.69
CA LEU A 43 -10.64 23.04 22.15
C LEU A 43 -12.16 23.25 22.06
N TRP A 44 -12.93 22.18 21.90
CA TRP A 44 -14.39 22.25 21.86
C TRP A 44 -15.01 22.50 23.23
N LEU A 45 -14.42 21.96 24.31
CA LEU A 45 -14.99 22.04 25.67
C LEU A 45 -14.02 22.65 26.70
N PRO A 46 -13.48 23.86 26.47
CA PRO A 46 -12.42 24.42 27.30
C PRO A 46 -12.83 24.60 28.77
N GLU A 47 -14.11 24.89 29.07
CA GLU A 47 -14.63 25.05 30.43
C GLU A 47 -14.65 23.72 31.18
N VAL A 48 -14.83 22.60 30.49
CA VAL A 48 -14.75 21.27 31.11
C VAL A 48 -13.30 20.95 31.48
N PHE A 49 -12.37 21.17 30.57
CA PHE A 49 -10.96 20.82 30.78
C PHE A 49 -10.27 21.74 31.79
N THR A 50 -10.49 23.06 31.72
CA THR A 50 -9.85 24.02 32.63
C THR A 50 -10.66 24.27 33.91
N GLY A 51 -11.98 24.21 33.83
CA GLY A 51 -12.86 24.46 34.98
C GLY A 51 -13.15 23.19 35.78
N TYR A 52 -13.82 22.21 35.16
CA TYR A 52 -14.25 20.99 35.87
C TYR A 52 -13.08 20.04 36.20
N LEU A 53 -12.21 19.78 35.22
CA LEU A 53 -11.04 18.92 35.40
C LEU A 53 -9.84 19.65 36.03
N GLY A 54 -9.89 20.98 36.13
CA GLY A 54 -8.86 21.80 36.78
C GLY A 54 -7.50 21.79 36.07
N LEU A 55 -7.46 21.51 34.76
CA LEU A 55 -6.20 21.57 34.00
C LEU A 55 -5.70 23.02 33.88
N PRO A 56 -4.38 23.24 33.81
CA PRO A 56 -3.82 24.58 33.62
C PRO A 56 -4.38 25.26 32.36
N PRO A 57 -4.67 26.58 32.36
CA PRO A 57 -5.19 27.28 31.18
C PRO A 57 -4.28 27.17 29.94
N GLU A 58 -2.97 27.02 30.14
CA GLU A 58 -1.97 26.80 29.10
C GLU A 58 -2.24 25.54 28.29
N THR A 59 -2.94 24.56 28.88
CA THR A 59 -3.34 23.32 28.20
C THR A 59 -4.17 23.60 26.95
N ILE A 60 -5.03 24.63 26.96
CA ILE A 60 -5.82 25.02 25.78
C ILE A 60 -4.92 25.64 24.69
N GLN A 61 -3.91 26.40 25.09
CA GLN A 61 -2.94 26.97 24.15
C GLN A 61 -2.07 25.89 23.49
N ILE A 62 -1.62 24.90 24.28
CA ILE A 62 -0.89 23.74 23.77
C ILE A 62 -1.77 22.93 22.82
N ALA A 63 -3.02 22.67 23.20
CA ALA A 63 -3.98 21.98 22.34
C ALA A 63 -4.19 22.72 21.02
N TYR A 64 -4.30 24.05 21.06
CA TYR A 64 -4.42 24.87 19.84
C TYR A 64 -3.23 24.69 18.91
N LEU A 65 -1.99 24.82 19.41
CA LEU A 65 -0.78 24.67 18.62
C LEU A 65 -0.67 23.27 18.01
N MET A 66 -0.86 22.24 18.83
CA MET A 66 -0.81 20.85 18.37
C MET A 66 -1.88 20.56 17.32
N HIS A 67 -3.10 21.06 17.53
CA HIS A 67 -4.21 20.86 16.59
C HIS A 67 -3.94 21.57 15.26
N SER A 68 -3.48 22.82 15.29
CA SER A 68 -3.21 23.60 14.08
C SER A 68 -2.07 22.99 13.27
N ASP A 69 -1.00 22.56 13.92
CA ASP A 69 0.16 21.97 13.25
C ASP A 69 -0.21 20.63 12.62
N GLU A 70 -0.93 19.77 13.36
CA GLU A 70 -1.40 18.49 12.84
C GLU A 70 -2.40 18.67 11.70
N ALA A 71 -3.32 19.64 11.78
CA ALA A 71 -4.26 19.91 10.70
C ALA A 71 -3.55 20.31 9.39
N VAL A 72 -2.48 21.11 9.48
CA VAL A 72 -1.66 21.49 8.32
C VAL A 72 -0.90 20.29 7.77
N LEU A 73 -0.29 19.46 8.63
CA LEU A 73 0.42 18.25 8.22
C LEU A 73 -0.53 17.24 7.55
N ALA A 74 -1.69 16.99 8.16
CA ALA A 74 -2.69 16.07 7.63
C ALA A 74 -3.23 16.55 6.27
N LEU A 75 -3.60 17.84 6.16
CA LEU A 75 -4.06 18.40 4.89
C LEU A 75 -2.97 18.33 3.82
N GLY A 76 -1.73 18.65 4.16
CA GLY A 76 -0.58 18.57 3.25
C GLY A 76 -0.31 17.16 2.76
N TRP A 77 -0.28 16.17 3.66
CA TRP A 77 -0.05 14.77 3.31
C TRP A 77 -1.17 14.23 2.41
N ILE A 78 -2.43 14.46 2.80
CA ILE A 78 -3.59 14.00 2.02
C ILE A 78 -3.58 14.67 0.65
N ALA A 79 -3.52 16.00 0.59
CA ALA A 79 -3.67 16.74 -0.66
C ALA A 79 -2.51 16.53 -1.64
N LEU A 80 -1.28 16.34 -1.16
CA LEU A 80 -0.10 16.22 -2.02
C LEU A 80 0.30 14.77 -2.27
N VAL A 81 0.47 13.98 -1.20
CA VAL A 81 1.04 12.64 -1.31
C VAL A 81 -0.04 11.61 -1.62
N HIS A 82 -1.09 11.55 -0.79
CA HIS A 82 -2.15 10.57 -0.97
C HIS A 82 -2.89 10.78 -2.30
N MET A 83 -3.29 12.03 -2.60
CA MET A 83 -3.93 12.34 -3.88
C MET A 83 -3.03 12.00 -5.07
N TYR A 84 -1.71 12.22 -4.97
CA TYR A 84 -0.82 11.84 -6.07
C TYR A 84 -0.72 10.32 -6.25
N ILE A 85 -0.41 9.58 -5.19
CA ILE A 85 -0.19 8.13 -5.26
C ILE A 85 -1.47 7.40 -5.71
N VAL A 86 -2.61 7.76 -5.12
CA VAL A 86 -3.87 7.04 -5.32
C VAL A 86 -4.64 7.56 -6.53
N HIS A 87 -4.61 8.86 -6.83
CA HIS A 87 -5.46 9.45 -7.87
C HIS A 87 -4.68 9.88 -9.13
N TYR A 88 -3.58 10.59 -8.96
CA TYR A 88 -2.90 11.26 -10.08
C TYR A 88 -1.67 10.53 -10.62
N GLY A 89 -1.33 9.37 -10.06
CA GLY A 89 -0.22 8.54 -10.51
C GLY A 89 -0.44 8.09 -11.96
N PRO A 90 0.56 8.19 -12.87
CA PRO A 90 0.39 7.84 -14.28
C PRO A 90 -0.14 6.42 -14.50
N ASN A 91 0.27 5.48 -13.65
CA ASN A 91 -0.15 4.06 -13.72
C ASN A 91 -1.54 3.81 -13.13
N LYS A 92 -2.08 4.78 -12.40
CA LYS A 92 -3.35 4.67 -11.66
C LYS A 92 -4.40 5.66 -12.16
N PHE A 93 -4.06 6.60 -13.03
CA PHE A 93 -4.98 7.66 -13.43
C PHE A 93 -6.29 7.10 -14.03
N PRO A 94 -7.47 7.61 -13.63
CA PRO A 94 -7.73 8.75 -12.75
C PRO A 94 -7.74 8.43 -11.24
N MET A 95 -7.69 7.15 -10.88
CA MET A 95 -7.44 6.65 -9.53
C MET A 95 -7.21 5.13 -9.51
N ASP A 96 -6.47 4.66 -8.52
CA ASP A 96 -6.48 3.25 -8.14
C ASP A 96 -7.90 2.90 -7.69
N TRP A 97 -8.52 1.91 -8.32
CA TRP A 97 -9.89 1.52 -8.01
C TRP A 97 -9.98 0.51 -6.86
N ILE A 98 -8.85 -0.02 -6.37
CA ILE A 98 -8.84 -1.10 -5.38
C ILE A 98 -9.55 -0.73 -4.08
N TRP A 99 -9.52 0.54 -3.67
CA TRP A 99 -10.19 1.00 -2.45
C TRP A 99 -11.72 0.94 -2.56
N LEU A 100 -12.26 0.89 -3.79
CA LEU A 100 -13.69 0.76 -4.07
C LEU A 100 -14.08 -0.64 -4.54
N SER A 101 -13.34 -1.23 -5.48
CA SER A 101 -13.63 -2.54 -6.04
C SER A 101 -13.20 -3.71 -5.14
N GLY A 102 -12.20 -3.47 -4.28
CA GLY A 102 -11.53 -4.53 -3.52
C GLY A 102 -10.65 -5.45 -4.38
N THR A 103 -10.45 -5.15 -5.67
CA THR A 103 -9.73 -6.01 -6.61
C THR A 103 -8.79 -5.21 -7.51
N ALA A 104 -7.61 -5.75 -7.77
CA ALA A 104 -6.64 -5.24 -8.75
C ALA A 104 -6.40 -6.26 -9.86
N SER A 105 -5.85 -5.80 -10.99
CA SER A 105 -5.46 -6.72 -12.07
C SER A 105 -4.28 -7.61 -11.64
N GLU A 106 -4.18 -8.81 -12.21
CA GLU A 106 -3.09 -9.74 -11.88
C GLU A 106 -1.72 -9.14 -12.18
N VAL A 107 -1.57 -8.49 -13.34
CA VAL A 107 -0.34 -7.83 -13.77
C VAL A 107 0.09 -6.77 -12.77
N GLU A 108 -0.81 -5.85 -12.45
CA GLU A 108 -0.56 -4.76 -11.50
C GLU A 108 -0.16 -5.29 -10.14
N TRP A 109 -0.79 -6.37 -9.68
CA TRP A 109 -0.42 -7.01 -8.41
C TRP A 109 0.97 -7.63 -8.45
N ILE A 110 1.37 -8.22 -9.57
CA ILE A 110 2.73 -8.78 -9.75
C ILE A 110 3.78 -7.66 -9.77
N GLU A 111 3.52 -6.55 -10.47
CA GLU A 111 4.43 -5.41 -10.57
C GLU A 111 4.60 -4.68 -9.23
N GLU A 112 3.50 -4.42 -8.53
CA GLU A 112 3.53 -3.64 -7.29
C GLU A 112 3.84 -4.49 -6.05
N ARG A 113 3.35 -5.74 -6.03
CA ARG A 113 3.33 -6.62 -4.84
C ARG A 113 3.75 -8.06 -5.19
N PRO A 114 4.93 -8.28 -5.80
CA PRO A 114 5.35 -9.58 -6.32
C PRO A 114 5.39 -10.66 -5.23
N ARG A 115 5.79 -10.34 -4.00
CA ARG A 115 5.81 -11.30 -2.90
C ARG A 115 4.42 -11.67 -2.43
N SER A 116 3.49 -10.71 -2.38
CA SER A 116 2.09 -10.97 -2.05
C SER A 116 1.48 -11.92 -3.06
N TYR A 117 1.72 -11.67 -4.36
CA TYR A 117 1.27 -12.57 -5.42
C TYR A 117 1.75 -14.01 -5.22
N ARG A 118 3.07 -14.22 -5.04
CA ARG A 118 3.63 -15.57 -4.81
C ARG A 118 3.02 -16.24 -3.58
N ARG A 119 2.87 -15.50 -2.48
CA ARG A 119 2.24 -15.97 -1.24
C ARG A 119 0.80 -16.43 -1.48
N ILE A 120 0.01 -15.64 -2.20
CA ILE A 120 -1.40 -15.96 -2.49
C ILE A 120 -1.50 -17.21 -3.37
N ILE A 121 -0.74 -17.28 -4.47
CA ILE A 121 -0.76 -18.42 -5.39
C ILE A 121 -0.40 -19.72 -4.67
N LYS A 122 0.67 -19.71 -3.84
CA LYS A 122 1.04 -20.87 -3.04
C LYS A 122 -0.03 -21.24 -2.03
N ALA A 123 -0.56 -20.27 -1.29
CA ALA A 123 -1.60 -20.51 -0.30
C ALA A 123 -2.86 -21.13 -0.92
N VAL A 124 -3.30 -20.66 -2.09
CA VAL A 124 -4.45 -21.24 -2.80
C VAL A 124 -4.15 -22.67 -3.25
N ALA A 125 -2.97 -22.90 -3.86
CA ALA A 125 -2.57 -24.22 -4.34
C ALA A 125 -2.44 -25.26 -3.21
N GLU A 126 -1.89 -24.86 -2.06
CA GLU A 126 -1.64 -25.72 -0.91
C GLU A 126 -2.91 -26.01 -0.10
N ASN A 127 -3.78 -25.01 0.09
CA ASN A 127 -5.03 -25.18 0.85
C ASN A 127 -6.14 -25.82 0.02
N GLU A 128 -6.17 -25.58 -1.29
CA GLU A 128 -7.21 -26.05 -2.20
C GLU A 128 -6.63 -26.73 -3.44
N PRO A 129 -5.93 -27.88 -3.30
CA PRO A 129 -5.20 -28.52 -4.40
C PRO A 129 -6.09 -28.94 -5.57
N HIS A 130 -7.37 -29.22 -5.30
CA HIS A 130 -8.38 -29.53 -6.33
C HIS A 130 -8.57 -28.39 -7.35
N LEU A 131 -8.24 -27.14 -6.99
CA LEU A 131 -8.30 -25.99 -7.90
C LEU A 131 -7.21 -26.06 -8.97
N LEU A 132 -6.07 -26.73 -8.72
CA LEU A 132 -5.02 -26.92 -9.73
C LEU A 132 -5.48 -27.82 -10.88
N GLU A 133 -6.31 -28.80 -10.57
CA GLU A 133 -6.90 -29.68 -11.59
C GLU A 133 -8.05 -28.97 -12.33
N LYS A 134 -8.86 -28.21 -11.59
CA LYS A 134 -10.00 -27.46 -12.15
C LYS A 134 -9.58 -26.29 -13.03
N TYR A 135 -8.50 -25.61 -12.68
CA TYR A 135 -8.04 -24.38 -13.32
C TYR A 135 -6.59 -24.53 -13.80
N PRO A 136 -6.36 -24.91 -15.07
CA PRO A 136 -5.01 -25.12 -15.61
C PRO A 136 -4.11 -23.88 -15.48
N PHE A 137 -4.66 -22.67 -15.64
CA PHE A 137 -3.89 -21.43 -15.48
C PHE A 137 -3.31 -21.30 -14.06
N LEU A 138 -4.04 -21.72 -13.02
CA LEU A 138 -3.60 -21.64 -11.63
C LEU A 138 -2.45 -22.61 -11.38
N LYS A 139 -2.49 -23.80 -12.01
CA LYS A 139 -1.38 -24.74 -11.98
C LYS A 139 -0.13 -24.16 -12.64
N GLU A 140 -0.25 -23.54 -13.81
CA GLU A 140 0.86 -22.84 -14.46
C GLU A 140 1.41 -21.71 -13.57
N ARG A 141 0.54 -20.90 -12.94
CA ARG A 141 0.96 -19.86 -11.98
C ARG A 141 1.76 -20.47 -10.84
N TYR A 142 1.27 -21.55 -10.24
CA TYR A 142 1.91 -22.19 -9.10
C TYR A 142 3.27 -22.79 -9.46
N GLU A 143 3.38 -23.49 -10.58
CA GLU A 143 4.64 -24.04 -11.08
C GLU A 143 5.66 -22.92 -11.34
N PHE A 144 5.24 -21.84 -12.00
CA PHE A 144 6.06 -20.64 -12.18
C PHE A 144 6.55 -20.06 -10.85
N VAL A 145 5.67 -19.90 -9.86
CA VAL A 145 6.03 -19.38 -8.54
C VAL A 145 7.07 -20.27 -7.84
N LEU A 146 6.92 -21.60 -7.91
CA LEU A 146 7.90 -22.54 -7.36
C LEU A 146 9.26 -22.49 -8.06
N GLU A 147 9.29 -22.16 -9.36
CA GLU A 147 10.53 -22.00 -10.11
C GLU A 147 11.26 -20.71 -9.75
N VAL A 148 10.55 -19.58 -9.70
CA VAL A 148 11.17 -18.28 -9.42
C VAL A 148 11.69 -18.15 -7.99
N GLU A 149 11.04 -18.79 -7.00
CA GLU A 149 11.51 -18.76 -5.60
C GLU A 149 12.83 -19.51 -5.38
N LYS A 150 13.27 -20.34 -6.34
CA LYS A 150 14.59 -21.00 -6.29
C LYS A 150 15.73 -20.07 -6.73
N LEU A 151 15.40 -18.96 -7.39
CA LEU A 151 16.38 -18.02 -7.92
C LEU A 151 16.89 -17.07 -6.83
N PRO A 152 18.10 -16.50 -6.99
CA PRO A 152 18.54 -15.38 -6.16
C PRO A 152 17.54 -14.21 -6.22
N GLU A 153 17.39 -13.46 -5.13
CA GLU A 153 16.37 -12.40 -4.99
C GLU A 153 16.34 -11.43 -6.20
N GLU A 154 17.50 -10.99 -6.69
CA GLU A 154 17.55 -10.07 -7.83
C GLU A 154 17.02 -10.67 -9.13
N GLU A 155 17.30 -11.95 -9.36
CA GLU A 155 16.87 -12.66 -10.56
C GLU A 155 15.39 -13.05 -10.46
N MET A 156 14.94 -13.45 -9.28
CA MET A 156 13.53 -13.69 -8.98
C MET A 156 12.69 -12.46 -9.30
N ILE A 157 13.09 -11.27 -8.82
CA ILE A 157 12.32 -10.02 -9.05
C ILE A 157 12.26 -9.66 -10.53
N LYS A 158 13.38 -9.78 -11.26
CA LYS A 158 13.37 -9.56 -12.71
C LYS A 158 12.44 -10.54 -13.41
N ARG A 159 12.49 -11.81 -13.03
CA ARG A 159 11.66 -12.85 -13.66
C ARG A 159 10.17 -12.63 -13.40
N MET A 160 9.81 -12.13 -12.22
CA MET A 160 8.44 -11.70 -11.91
C MET A 160 7.97 -10.55 -12.80
N HIS A 161 8.83 -9.54 -13.00
CA HIS A 161 8.55 -8.40 -13.87
C HIS A 161 8.40 -8.82 -15.35
N GLU A 162 9.33 -9.63 -15.87
CA GLU A 162 9.22 -10.22 -17.21
C GLU A 162 7.91 -11.01 -17.39
N TYR A 163 7.50 -11.72 -16.34
CA TYR A 163 6.26 -12.48 -16.37
C TYR A 163 5.02 -11.59 -16.41
N ALA A 164 4.98 -10.50 -15.63
CA ALA A 164 3.90 -9.52 -15.72
C ALA A 164 3.81 -8.91 -17.13
N HIS A 165 4.94 -8.58 -17.75
CA HIS A 165 4.99 -8.12 -19.14
C HIS A 165 4.43 -9.14 -20.13
N HIS A 166 4.80 -10.42 -19.99
CA HIS A 166 4.24 -11.50 -20.81
C HIS A 166 2.72 -11.63 -20.65
N LEU A 167 2.19 -11.44 -19.44
CA LEU A 167 0.75 -11.44 -19.21
C LEU A 167 0.05 -10.23 -19.84
N LEU A 168 0.66 -9.05 -19.76
CA LEU A 168 0.17 -7.84 -20.43
C LEU A 168 0.10 -8.02 -21.94
N GLU A 169 1.16 -8.56 -22.55
CA GLU A 169 1.21 -8.80 -24.00
C GLU A 169 0.06 -9.71 -24.44
N LYS A 170 -0.17 -10.82 -23.73
CA LYS A 170 -1.31 -11.70 -23.97
C LYS A 170 -2.66 -11.01 -23.81
N GLU A 171 -2.82 -10.16 -22.79
CA GLU A 171 -4.06 -9.42 -22.56
C GLU A 171 -4.32 -8.40 -23.68
N VAL A 172 -3.28 -7.71 -24.15
CA VAL A 172 -3.38 -6.75 -25.25
C VAL A 172 -3.69 -7.46 -26.57
N GLU A 173 -2.95 -8.52 -26.91
CA GLU A 173 -3.19 -9.31 -28.12
C GLU A 173 -4.61 -9.87 -28.15
N GLY A 174 -5.09 -10.43 -27.03
CA GLY A 174 -6.44 -10.97 -26.91
C GLY A 174 -7.57 -9.94 -27.04
N ARG A 175 -7.29 -8.65 -26.82
CA ARG A 175 -8.25 -7.55 -27.04
C ARG A 175 -8.28 -7.04 -28.48
N THR A 176 -7.25 -7.36 -29.27
CA THR A 176 -7.13 -6.96 -30.68
C THR A 176 -7.68 -7.99 -31.67
N ALA A 177 -8.06 -9.17 -31.21
CA ALA A 177 -8.66 -10.26 -31.99
C ALA A 177 -10.19 -10.28 -31.84
#